data_AF-A0A7S3BLR1-F1
#
_entry.id   AF-A0A7S3BLR1-F1
#
_cell.length_a   1.000
_cell.length_b   1.000
_cell.length_c   1.000
_cell.angle_alpha   90.00
_cell.angle_beta   90.00
_cell.angle_gamma   90.00
#
_symmetry.space_group_name_H-M   'P 1'
#
loop_
_entity.id
_entity.type
_entity.pdbx_description
1 polymer ?
#
loop_
_entity_poly.entity_id
_entity_poly.type
_entity_poly.pdbx_seq_one_letter_code
_entity_poly.pdbx_strand_id
1 'polypeptide(L)'
;EALEASRRKLAAFQSLAMMSEARRWCCRGIVRLIAALQVGGHLREWKTPFNSGRERFEQRFVVLHRVSLPAPLQYEAYLQSTDASNFDEAQLLGYAGDCFESSSVCLAQLQKHQRFAQNITAQNAEYKALLRAAMTNKTAVEILKREAAKGVKTDLKVTFDYLGGHYAVVKLARTTQQQQQGHASPIVGE
;
A
#
# COMPACT_ATOMS: atom_id res chain seq x y z
N GLU A 1 32.63 -17.13 20.54
CA GLU A 1 32.74 -15.73 20.08
C GLU A 1 32.61 -15.53 18.56
N ALA A 2 33.58 -15.90 17.71
CA ALA A 2 33.50 -15.62 16.26
C ALA A 2 32.29 -16.29 15.54
N LEU A 3 31.98 -17.54 15.90
CA LEU A 3 30.81 -18.26 15.39
C LEU A 3 29.49 -17.61 15.79
N GLU A 4 29.41 -17.09 17.02
CA GLU A 4 28.21 -16.43 17.55
C GLU A 4 28.02 -15.05 16.90
N ALA A 5 29.11 -14.31 16.67
CA ALA A 5 29.08 -13.06 15.92
C ALA A 5 28.59 -13.28 14.48
N SER A 6 29.04 -14.36 13.81
CA SER A 6 28.56 -14.73 12.48
C SER A 6 27.07 -15.08 12.47
N ARG A 7 26.60 -15.86 13.44
CA ARG A 7 25.18 -16.20 13.62
C ARG A 7 24.30 -14.95 13.83
N ARG A 8 24.76 -14.00 14.65
CA ARG A 8 24.05 -12.73 14.88
C ARG A 8 23.95 -11.90 13.60
N LYS A 9 25.04 -11.80 12.82
CA LYS A 9 25.02 -11.11 11.52
C LYS A 9 24.04 -11.75 10.56
N LEU A 10 24.07 -13.08 10.43
CA LEU A 10 23.13 -13.81 9.56
C LEU A 10 21.68 -13.57 9.97
N ALA A 11 21.36 -13.65 11.26
CA ALA A 11 20.02 -13.38 11.78
C ALA A 11 19.55 -11.94 11.50
N ALA A 12 20.45 -10.96 11.57
CA ALA A 12 20.16 -9.57 11.22
C ALA A 12 19.86 -9.40 9.73
N PHE A 13 20.65 -10.02 8.85
CA PHE A 13 20.40 -10.02 7.40
C PHE A 13 19.08 -10.70 7.04
N GLN A 14 18.77 -11.84 7.67
CA GLN A 14 17.49 -12.53 7.48
C GLN A 14 16.32 -11.66 7.91
N SER A 15 16.42 -11.02 9.08
CA SER A 15 15.39 -10.10 9.57
C SER A 15 15.15 -8.93 8.61
N LEU A 16 16.23 -8.34 8.07
CA LEU A 16 16.15 -7.25 7.10
C LEU A 16 15.51 -7.70 5.78
N ALA A 17 15.87 -8.90 5.29
CA ALA A 17 15.28 -9.47 4.08
C ALA A 17 13.77 -9.72 4.26
N MET A 18 13.37 -10.32 5.38
CA MET A 18 11.95 -10.56 5.69
C MET A 18 11.16 -9.26 5.82
N MET A 19 11.73 -8.24 6.48
CA MET A 19 11.10 -6.92 6.57
C MET A 19 10.92 -6.31 5.18
N SER A 20 11.97 -6.33 4.35
CA SER A 20 11.92 -5.77 2.99
C SER A 20 10.90 -6.49 2.10
N GLU A 21 10.78 -7.80 2.27
CA GLU A 21 9.78 -8.63 1.57
C GLU A 21 8.35 -8.27 2.01
N ALA A 22 8.12 -8.13 3.32
CA ALA A 22 6.83 -7.67 3.85
C ALA A 22 6.45 -6.28 3.30
N ARG A 23 7.41 -5.34 3.26
CA ARG A 23 7.19 -4.00 2.66
C ARG A 23 6.74 -4.12 1.21
N ARG A 24 7.45 -4.94 0.43
CA ARG A 24 7.15 -5.15 -0.99
C ARG A 24 5.72 -5.67 -1.18
N TRP A 25 5.31 -6.66 -0.40
CA TRP A 25 3.94 -7.18 -0.44
C TRP A 25 2.91 -6.15 -0.04
N CYS A 26 3.13 -5.41 1.04
CA CYS A 26 2.20 -4.37 1.48
C CYS A 26 2.04 -3.26 0.43
N CYS A 27 3.15 -2.74 -0.12
CA CYS A 27 3.10 -1.71 -1.17
C CYS A 27 2.41 -2.20 -2.44
N ARG A 28 2.63 -3.47 -2.86
CA ARG A 28 1.89 -4.08 -3.97
C ARG A 28 0.40 -4.14 -3.67
N GLY A 29 0.03 -4.53 -2.45
CA GLY A 29 -1.37 -4.55 -2.01
C GLY A 29 -2.01 -3.17 -2.06
N ILE A 30 -1.31 -2.12 -1.62
CA ILE A 30 -1.80 -0.73 -1.67
C ILE A 30 -2.03 -0.29 -3.12
N VAL A 31 -1.07 -0.54 -4.02
CA VAL A 31 -1.21 -0.17 -5.44
C VAL A 31 -2.39 -0.90 -6.09
N ARG A 32 -2.55 -2.20 -5.83
CA ARG A 32 -3.69 -2.98 -6.35
C ARG A 32 -5.02 -2.52 -5.76
N LEU A 33 -5.06 -2.14 -4.49
CA LEU A 33 -6.24 -1.59 -3.86
C LEU A 33 -6.62 -0.22 -4.47
N ILE A 34 -5.66 0.67 -4.71
CA ILE A 34 -5.92 1.95 -5.39
C ILE A 34 -6.48 1.70 -6.79
N ALA A 35 -5.89 0.77 -7.54
CA ALA A 35 -6.39 0.40 -8.86
C ALA A 35 -7.82 -0.15 -8.81
N ALA A 36 -8.12 -1.05 -7.85
CA ALA A 36 -9.46 -1.57 -7.64
C ALA A 36 -10.47 -0.44 -7.39
N LEU A 37 -10.12 0.49 -6.50
CA LEU A 37 -10.96 1.63 -6.15
C LEU A 37 -11.16 2.60 -7.33
N GLN A 38 -10.20 2.73 -8.24
CA GLN A 38 -10.36 3.49 -9.48
C GLN A 38 -11.34 2.79 -10.44
N VAL A 39 -11.18 1.48 -10.65
CA VAL A 39 -12.06 0.68 -11.51
C VAL A 39 -13.49 0.63 -10.97
N GLY A 40 -13.66 0.49 -9.65
CA GLY A 40 -14.96 0.55 -8.96
C GLY A 40 -15.56 1.95 -8.86
N GLY A 41 -14.88 2.99 -9.38
CA GLY A 41 -15.38 4.37 -9.37
C GLY A 41 -15.43 5.02 -7.98
N HIS A 42 -14.73 4.46 -7.00
CA HIS A 42 -14.59 5.01 -5.65
C HIS A 42 -13.60 6.17 -5.58
N LEU A 43 -12.62 6.20 -6.50
CA LEU A 43 -11.67 7.28 -6.64
C LEU A 43 -11.95 8.06 -7.91
N ARG A 44 -12.07 9.39 -7.77
CA ARG A 44 -12.22 10.30 -8.91
C ARG A 44 -10.85 10.86 -9.29
N GLU A 45 -10.50 10.75 -10.57
CA GLU A 45 -9.35 11.48 -11.09
C GLU A 45 -9.61 12.99 -11.02
N TRP A 46 -8.72 13.71 -10.35
CA TRP A 46 -8.80 15.16 -10.28
C TRP A 46 -8.27 15.77 -11.58
N LYS A 47 -9.12 16.49 -12.30
CA LYS A 47 -8.71 17.28 -13.47
C LYS A 47 -7.92 18.50 -12.98
N THR A 48 -6.59 18.42 -13.04
CA THR A 48 -5.72 19.57 -12.74
C THR A 48 -5.64 20.48 -13.98
N PRO A 49 -5.98 21.78 -13.88
CA PRO A 49 -5.98 22.68 -15.03
C PRO A 49 -4.57 23.12 -15.48
N PHE A 50 -3.57 23.01 -14.62
CA PHE A 50 -2.24 23.61 -14.85
C PHE A 50 -1.14 22.61 -15.22
N ASN A 51 -1.23 21.35 -14.77
CA ASN A 51 -0.18 20.35 -15.00
C ASN A 51 -0.78 19.10 -15.65
N SER A 52 -0.10 18.61 -16.68
CA SER A 52 -0.33 17.30 -17.30
C SER A 52 0.06 16.15 -16.37
N GLY A 53 -0.38 14.93 -16.69
CA GLY A 53 0.02 13.73 -15.95
C GLY A 53 1.54 13.50 -15.94
N ARG A 54 2.21 13.86 -17.03
CA ARG A 54 3.67 13.74 -17.18
C ARG A 54 4.41 14.71 -16.28
N GLU A 55 4.01 15.98 -16.26
CA GLU A 55 4.64 16.99 -15.39
C GLU A 55 4.47 16.63 -13.91
N ARG A 56 3.29 16.12 -13.51
CA ARG A 56 3.08 15.65 -12.13
C ARG A 56 3.97 14.46 -11.77
N PHE A 57 4.19 13.55 -12.73
CA PHE A 57 5.12 12.44 -12.57
C PHE A 57 6.55 12.96 -12.40
N GLU A 58 7.02 13.82 -13.30
CA GLU A 58 8.37 14.39 -13.25
C GLU A 58 8.59 15.13 -11.92
N GLN A 59 7.66 15.99 -11.49
CA GLN A 59 7.72 16.70 -10.21
C GLN A 59 7.84 15.75 -9.01
N ARG A 60 7.19 14.58 -9.06
CA ARG A 60 7.20 13.60 -7.96
C ARG A 60 8.44 12.71 -7.95
N PHE A 61 8.99 12.38 -9.11
CA PHE A 61 10.08 11.41 -9.26
C PHE A 61 11.45 12.01 -9.59
N VAL A 62 11.53 13.30 -9.92
CA VAL A 62 12.80 13.98 -10.29
C VAL A 62 13.89 13.85 -9.24
N VAL A 63 13.52 13.80 -7.95
CA VAL A 63 14.50 13.61 -6.87
C VAL A 63 15.19 12.25 -6.94
N LEU A 64 14.48 11.21 -7.40
CA LEU A 64 15.01 9.85 -7.53
C LEU A 64 15.86 9.68 -8.79
N HIS A 65 15.71 10.55 -9.79
CA HIS A 65 16.53 10.55 -11.01
C HIS A 65 17.99 10.92 -10.75
N ARG A 66 18.31 11.42 -9.55
CA ARG A 66 19.69 11.68 -9.10
C ARG A 66 20.44 10.42 -8.69
N VAL A 67 19.75 9.30 -8.51
CA VAL A 67 20.35 8.03 -8.12
C VAL A 67 20.75 7.26 -9.39
N SER A 68 21.97 6.71 -9.41
CA SER A 68 22.50 5.97 -10.57
C SER A 68 21.92 4.56 -10.72
N LEU A 69 21.55 3.92 -9.61
CA LEU A 69 20.98 2.57 -9.58
C LEU A 69 19.87 2.46 -8.53
N PRO A 70 18.70 1.88 -8.85
CA PRO A 70 18.31 1.35 -10.17
C PRO A 70 18.11 2.46 -11.22
N ALA A 71 18.01 2.08 -12.49
CA ALA A 71 17.72 3.02 -13.58
C ALA A 71 16.42 3.81 -13.28
N PRO A 72 16.39 5.13 -13.52
CA PRO A 72 15.21 5.94 -13.22
C PRO A 72 13.97 5.48 -13.97
N LEU A 73 12.84 5.38 -13.26
CA LEU A 73 11.54 5.07 -13.86
C LEU A 73 11.16 6.18 -14.85
N GLN A 74 10.85 5.77 -16.08
CA GLN A 74 10.35 6.66 -17.13
C GLN A 74 8.82 6.74 -17.08
N TYR A 75 8.25 7.84 -17.57
CA TYR A 75 6.81 8.08 -17.48
C TYR A 75 5.99 7.02 -18.24
N GLU A 76 6.47 6.58 -19.39
CA GLU A 76 5.81 5.58 -20.23
C GLU A 76 5.79 4.21 -19.53
N ALA A 77 6.90 3.83 -18.90
CA ALA A 77 6.99 2.61 -18.09
C ALA A 77 6.10 2.71 -16.84
N TYR A 78 6.01 3.90 -16.21
CA TYR A 78 5.08 4.14 -15.11
C TYR A 78 3.64 3.88 -15.54
N LEU A 79 3.17 4.50 -16.63
CA LEU A 79 1.82 4.30 -17.15
C LEU A 79 1.51 2.83 -17.39
N GLN A 80 2.40 2.11 -18.08
CA GLN A 80 2.25 0.68 -18.34
C GLN A 80 2.17 -0.14 -17.04
N SER A 81 3.00 0.17 -16.05
CA SER A 81 3.04 -0.55 -14.78
C SER A 81 1.82 -0.31 -13.89
N THR A 82 1.13 0.82 -14.08
CA THR A 82 -0.08 1.20 -13.34
C THR A 82 -1.37 0.95 -14.12
N ASP A 83 -1.28 0.46 -15.35
CA ASP A 83 -2.46 0.18 -16.17
C ASP A 83 -3.22 -1.03 -15.60
N ALA A 84 -4.44 -0.76 -15.18
CA ALA A 84 -5.37 -1.73 -14.63
C ALA A 84 -6.58 -1.99 -15.55
N SER A 85 -6.57 -1.46 -16.78
CA SER A 85 -7.69 -1.54 -17.74
C SER A 85 -8.12 -2.97 -18.07
N ASN A 86 -7.20 -3.94 -17.95
CA ASN A 86 -7.44 -5.36 -18.25
C ASN A 86 -8.00 -6.16 -17.06
N PHE A 87 -8.28 -5.53 -15.92
CA PHE A 87 -8.77 -6.21 -14.71
C PHE A 87 -10.08 -5.60 -14.24
N ASP A 88 -10.98 -6.46 -13.75
CA ASP A 88 -12.16 -5.99 -13.03
C ASP A 88 -11.84 -5.65 -11.56
N GLU A 89 -12.76 -4.94 -10.91
CA GLU A 89 -12.62 -4.54 -9.51
C GLU A 89 -12.44 -5.75 -8.58
N ALA A 90 -13.19 -6.83 -8.79
CA ALA A 90 -13.18 -8.00 -7.92
C ALA A 90 -11.84 -8.74 -7.95
N GLN A 91 -11.23 -8.86 -9.14
CA GLN A 91 -9.90 -9.42 -9.36
C GLN A 91 -8.84 -8.58 -8.65
N LEU A 92 -8.87 -7.25 -8.82
CA LEU A 92 -7.90 -6.35 -8.19
C LEU A 92 -8.02 -6.36 -6.66
N LEU A 93 -9.25 -6.41 -6.12
CA LEU A 93 -9.48 -6.58 -4.68
C LEU A 93 -8.95 -7.94 -4.20
N GLY A 94 -9.15 -9.02 -4.97
CA GLY A 94 -8.56 -10.33 -4.69
C GLY A 94 -7.04 -10.27 -4.56
N TYR A 95 -6.36 -9.73 -5.58
CA TYR A 95 -4.91 -9.58 -5.58
C TYR A 95 -4.40 -8.68 -4.45
N ALA A 96 -5.12 -7.59 -4.12
CA ALA A 96 -4.77 -6.74 -3.00
C ALA A 96 -4.84 -7.52 -1.67
N GLY A 97 -5.92 -8.30 -1.46
CA GLY A 97 -6.09 -9.16 -0.30
C GLY A 97 -4.96 -10.17 -0.14
N ASP A 98 -4.59 -10.87 -1.22
CA ASP A 98 -3.50 -11.86 -1.23
C ASP A 98 -2.14 -11.22 -0.90
N CYS A 99 -1.91 -9.99 -1.38
CA CYS A 99 -0.71 -9.23 -1.06
C CYS A 99 -0.65 -8.85 0.44
N PHE A 100 -1.75 -8.40 1.03
CA PHE A 100 -1.80 -8.07 2.46
C PHE A 100 -1.68 -9.32 3.34
N GLU A 101 -2.23 -10.45 2.91
CA GLU A 101 -2.02 -11.73 3.58
C GLU A 101 -0.55 -12.15 3.54
N SER A 102 0.08 -12.09 2.35
CA SER A 102 1.50 -12.40 2.18
C SER A 102 2.40 -11.51 3.05
N SER A 103 2.09 -10.21 3.13
CA SER A 103 2.77 -9.28 4.04
C SER A 103 2.63 -9.73 5.50
N SER A 104 1.43 -10.14 5.92
CA SER A 104 1.17 -10.59 7.29
C SER A 104 1.90 -11.90 7.62
N VAL A 105 1.99 -12.83 6.66
CA VAL A 105 2.78 -14.07 6.78
C VAL A 105 4.27 -13.76 6.97
N CYS A 106 4.84 -12.87 6.15
CA CYS A 106 6.24 -12.44 6.29
C CYS A 106 6.51 -11.80 7.66
N LEU A 107 5.59 -10.98 8.16
CA LEU A 107 5.70 -10.35 9.47
C LEU A 107 5.58 -11.37 10.62
N ALA A 108 4.69 -12.36 10.50
CA ALA A 108 4.60 -13.43 11.48
C ALA A 108 5.88 -14.28 11.54
N GLN A 109 6.51 -14.53 10.38
CA GLN A 109 7.82 -15.18 10.32
C GLN A 109 8.90 -14.31 10.97
N LEU A 110 8.98 -13.03 10.61
CA LEU A 110 9.92 -12.08 11.21
C LEU A 110 9.80 -12.04 12.74
N GLN A 111 8.57 -12.04 13.28
CA GLN A 111 8.34 -12.03 14.73
C GLN A 111 8.88 -13.29 15.42
N LYS A 112 8.78 -14.46 14.77
CA LYS A 112 9.37 -15.70 15.27
C LYS A 112 10.91 -15.62 15.31
N HIS A 113 11.51 -14.98 14.31
CA HIS A 113 12.97 -14.81 14.21
C HIS A 113 13.51 -13.70 15.14
N GLN A 114 12.77 -12.61 15.36
CA GLN A 114 13.19 -11.50 16.21
C GLN A 114 13.32 -11.87 17.69
N ARG A 115 12.65 -12.92 18.16
CA ARG A 115 12.90 -13.48 19.50
C ARG A 115 14.36 -13.88 19.74
N PHE A 116 15.15 -14.04 18.67
CA PHE A 116 16.56 -14.40 18.72
C PHE A 116 17.52 -13.24 18.39
N ALA A 117 17.03 -12.06 17.97
CA ALA A 117 17.87 -10.93 17.52
C ALA A 117 17.66 -9.70 18.42
N GLN A 118 18.72 -9.25 19.11
CA GLN A 118 18.65 -8.23 20.17
C GLN A 118 18.49 -6.76 19.69
N ASN A 119 18.26 -6.48 18.39
CA ASN A 119 18.11 -5.12 17.86
C ASN A 119 16.64 -4.78 17.59
N ILE A 120 15.93 -4.34 18.64
CA ILE A 120 14.47 -4.47 18.74
C ILE A 120 13.68 -3.15 18.57
N THR A 121 14.21 -1.97 18.90
CA THR A 121 13.34 -0.78 19.06
C THR A 121 12.86 -0.11 17.77
N ALA A 122 13.76 0.26 16.85
CA ALA A 122 13.36 0.92 15.59
C ALA A 122 12.62 -0.03 14.64
N GLN A 123 13.07 -1.30 14.55
CA GLN A 123 12.38 -2.33 13.78
C GLN A 123 10.98 -2.63 14.33
N ASN A 124 10.75 -2.45 15.64
CA ASN A 124 9.43 -2.66 16.23
C ASN A 124 8.40 -1.61 15.83
N ALA A 125 8.78 -0.34 15.75
CA ALA A 125 7.84 0.71 15.35
C ALA A 125 7.39 0.49 13.89
N GLU A 126 8.35 0.22 13.01
CA GLU A 126 8.05 -0.07 11.62
C GLU A 126 7.28 -1.37 11.44
N TYR A 127 7.66 -2.45 12.14
CA TYR A 127 6.93 -3.70 12.17
C TYR A 127 5.46 -3.47 12.53
N LYS A 128 5.19 -2.72 13.61
CA LYS A 128 3.83 -2.42 14.07
C LYS A 128 3.07 -1.59 13.05
N ALA A 129 3.70 -0.60 12.43
CA ALA A 129 3.06 0.23 11.40
C ALA A 129 2.70 -0.60 10.16
N LEU A 130 3.62 -1.43 9.69
CA LEU A 130 3.42 -2.29 8.53
C LEU A 130 2.35 -3.37 8.79
N LEU A 131 2.38 -4.01 9.97
CA LEU A 131 1.37 -4.98 10.38
C LEU A 131 -0.01 -4.34 10.47
N ARG A 132 -0.11 -3.14 11.05
CA ARG A 132 -1.37 -2.38 11.12
C ARG A 132 -1.88 -2.10 9.71
N ALA A 133 -1.04 -1.56 8.83
CA ALA A 133 -1.46 -1.25 7.46
C ALA A 133 -1.92 -2.50 6.71
N ALA A 134 -1.18 -3.62 6.80
CA ALA A 134 -1.56 -4.87 6.14
C ALA A 134 -2.91 -5.39 6.66
N MET A 135 -3.09 -5.46 7.97
CA MET A 135 -4.33 -5.97 8.58
C MET A 135 -5.53 -5.07 8.28
N THR A 136 -5.39 -3.75 8.47
CA THR A 136 -6.50 -2.82 8.24
C THR A 136 -6.89 -2.78 6.76
N ASN A 137 -5.92 -2.75 5.84
CA ASN A 137 -6.21 -2.76 4.42
C ASN A 137 -6.81 -4.10 3.96
N LYS A 138 -6.37 -5.22 4.53
CA LYS A 138 -7.01 -6.53 4.29
C LYS A 138 -8.47 -6.52 4.72
N THR A 139 -8.78 -5.99 5.91
CA THR A 139 -10.18 -5.85 6.36
C THR A 139 -10.98 -4.93 5.43
N ALA A 140 -10.39 -3.82 4.97
CA ALA A 140 -11.05 -2.92 4.03
C ALA A 140 -11.36 -3.62 2.69
N VAL A 141 -10.41 -4.41 2.16
CA VAL A 141 -10.63 -5.23 0.96
C VAL A 141 -11.82 -6.17 1.14
N GLU A 142 -11.90 -6.88 2.26
CA GLU A 142 -13.02 -7.80 2.51
C GLU A 142 -14.37 -7.08 2.63
N ILE A 143 -14.40 -5.88 3.22
CA ILE A 143 -15.61 -5.04 3.24
C ILE A 143 -16.00 -4.63 1.82
N LEU A 144 -15.05 -4.14 1.02
CA LEU A 144 -15.29 -3.71 -0.36
C LEU A 144 -15.78 -4.87 -1.24
N LYS A 145 -15.19 -6.06 -1.11
CA LYS A 145 -15.65 -7.27 -1.84
C LYS A 145 -17.09 -7.61 -1.51
N ARG A 146 -17.50 -7.51 -0.24
CA ARG A 146 -18.88 -7.75 0.20
C ARG A 146 -19.84 -6.69 -0.33
N GLU A 147 -19.44 -5.42 -0.36
CA GLU A 147 -20.28 -4.36 -0.92
C GLU A 147 -20.43 -4.51 -2.44
N ALA A 148 -19.34 -4.79 -3.16
CA ALA A 148 -19.37 -5.05 -4.60
C ALA A 148 -20.30 -6.23 -4.96
N ALA A 149 -20.28 -7.30 -4.14
CA ALA A 149 -21.15 -8.46 -4.34
C ALA A 149 -22.65 -8.16 -4.18
N LYS A 150 -23.05 -7.07 -3.53
CA LYS A 150 -24.46 -6.68 -3.41
C LYS A 150 -25.04 -6.13 -4.71
N GLY A 151 -24.20 -5.76 -5.68
CA GLY A 151 -24.63 -5.18 -6.96
C GLY A 151 -25.30 -3.81 -6.84
N VAL A 152 -25.28 -3.19 -5.65
CA VAL A 152 -25.81 -1.85 -5.40
C VAL A 152 -24.63 -0.88 -5.30
N LYS A 153 -24.80 0.32 -5.87
CA LYS A 153 -23.81 1.39 -5.73
C LYS A 153 -23.56 1.67 -4.24
N THR A 154 -22.32 1.44 -3.82
CA THR A 154 -21.88 1.63 -2.45
C THR A 154 -21.95 3.10 -2.01
N ASP A 155 -22.37 3.32 -0.76
CA ASP A 155 -22.34 4.60 -0.05
C ASP A 155 -21.00 4.84 0.68
N LEU A 156 -20.05 3.92 0.54
CA LEU A 156 -18.76 3.99 1.19
C LEU A 156 -17.87 5.06 0.55
N LYS A 157 -17.56 6.07 1.35
CA LYS A 157 -16.48 7.01 1.12
C LYS A 157 -15.16 6.40 1.55
N VAL A 158 -14.20 6.44 0.63
CA VAL A 158 -12.86 5.88 0.83
C VAL A 158 -11.85 7.03 1.01
N THR A 159 -11.08 6.98 2.08
CA THR A 159 -9.96 7.91 2.32
C THR A 159 -8.71 7.12 2.74
N PHE A 160 -7.55 7.78 2.68
CA PHE A 160 -6.28 7.21 3.11
C PHE A 160 -5.73 8.00 4.29
N ASP A 161 -5.13 7.30 5.24
CA ASP A 161 -4.45 7.88 6.40
C ASP A 161 -3.10 7.21 6.64
N TYR A 162 -2.18 7.89 7.30
CA TYR A 162 -0.84 7.43 7.63
C TYR A 162 -0.69 7.33 9.15
N LEU A 163 -1.24 6.23 9.72
CA LEU A 163 -1.32 6.02 11.16
C LEU A 163 0.04 5.61 11.79
N GLY A 164 0.97 6.57 11.87
CA GLY A 164 2.26 6.42 12.56
C GLY A 164 3.34 5.71 11.75
N GLY A 165 3.25 5.75 10.41
CA GLY A 165 4.25 5.18 9.51
C GLY A 165 4.04 5.60 8.05
N HIS A 166 4.85 5.06 7.15
CA HIS A 166 4.86 5.44 5.72
C HIS A 166 3.86 4.67 4.85
N TYR A 167 3.02 3.83 5.45
CA TYR A 167 2.10 2.96 4.73
C TYR A 167 0.69 3.52 4.81
N ALA A 168 0.08 3.75 3.65
CA ALA A 168 -1.29 4.23 3.57
C ALA A 168 -2.26 3.18 4.13
N VAL A 169 -3.18 3.62 4.97
CA VAL A 169 -4.25 2.83 5.57
C VAL A 169 -5.58 3.33 5.04
N VAL A 170 -6.37 2.43 4.46
CA VAL A 170 -7.70 2.74 3.97
C VAL A 170 -8.67 2.92 5.13
N LYS A 171 -9.38 4.04 5.10
CA LYS A 171 -10.51 4.34 5.95
C LYS A 171 -11.79 4.31 5.11
N LEU A 172 -12.76 3.56 5.60
CA LEU A 172 -14.09 3.44 4.99
C LEU A 172 -15.09 4.15 5.91
N ALA A 173 -15.87 5.07 5.36
CA ALA A 173 -16.95 5.76 6.07
C ALA A 173 -18.22 5.73 5.23
N ARG A 174 -19.39 5.57 5.86
CA ARG A 174 -20.67 5.71 5.15
C ARG A 174 -20.97 7.18 4.91
N THR A 175 -21.42 7.51 3.70
CA THR A 175 -21.86 8.86 3.37
C THR A 175 -23.20 9.13 4.07
N THR A 176 -23.19 9.93 5.14
CA THR A 176 -24.43 10.33 5.82
C THR A 176 -25.22 11.27 4.91
N GLN A 177 -26.53 11.06 4.78
CA GLN A 177 -27.41 11.75 3.80
C GLN A 177 -27.42 13.29 3.89
N GLN A 178 -26.84 13.91 4.92
CA GLN A 178 -26.68 15.37 5.02
C GLN A 178 -25.58 15.97 4.13
N GLN A 179 -24.72 15.16 3.48
CA GLN A 179 -23.65 15.63 2.58
C GLN A 179 -23.89 15.31 1.10
N GLN A 180 -25.13 15.09 0.67
CA GLN A 180 -25.45 14.80 -0.74
C GLN A 180 -25.26 15.99 -1.71
N GLN A 181 -24.87 17.17 -1.23
CA GLN A 181 -24.38 18.25 -2.10
C GLN A 181 -22.86 18.30 -2.07
N GLY A 182 -22.24 17.55 -2.99
CA GLY A 182 -20.87 17.78 -3.47
C GLY A 182 -19.76 17.43 -2.47
N HIS A 183 -19.04 16.34 -2.74
CA HIS A 183 -17.57 16.31 -2.87
C HIS A 183 -17.08 14.87 -2.73
N ALA A 184 -16.64 14.30 -3.86
CA ALA A 184 -15.74 13.15 -3.85
C ALA A 184 -14.47 13.54 -3.06
N SER A 185 -13.99 12.65 -2.20
CA SER A 185 -12.82 12.93 -1.37
C SER A 185 -11.58 13.12 -2.26
N PRO A 186 -10.87 14.25 -2.14
CA PRO A 186 -9.58 14.38 -2.80
C PRO A 186 -8.58 13.38 -2.22
N ILE A 187 -7.76 12.78 -3.08
CA ILE A 187 -6.53 12.08 -2.65
C ILE A 187 -5.56 13.20 -2.24
N VAL A 188 -5.68 13.68 -1.01
CA VAL A 188 -4.69 14.58 -0.41
C VAL A 188 -3.67 13.70 0.28
N GLY A 189 -2.50 13.60 -0.33
CA GLY A 189 -1.28 13.36 0.44
C GLY A 189 -0.85 14.72 0.97
N GLU A 190 -0.96 14.91 2.28
CA GLU A 190 -0.07 15.83 2.99
C GLU A 190 1.32 15.18 3.14
#